data_AF-A0A852DWT6-F1
#
_entry.id   AF-A0A852DWT6-F1
#
_cell.length_a   1.000
_cell.length_b   1.000
_cell.length_c   1.000
_cell.angle_alpha   90.00
_cell.angle_beta   90.00
_cell.angle_gamma   90.00
#
_symmetry.space_group_name_H-M   'P 1'
#
loop_
_entity.id
_entity.type
_entity.pdbx_description
1 polymer ?
#
loop_
_entity_poly.entity_id
_entity_poly.type
_entity_poly.pdbx_seq_one_letter_code
_entity_poly.pdbx_strand_id
1 'polypeptide(L)'
;LPASNSTFPLFTVKFRNSTLGLGKIFLREPALTVPSSSCYLVQVETGDLGDVYKIRVSCDDVPGFKGWHLKSFHLQELHTKQELNFECNCWLTLKRGDKELIKEFPTVTQDQKTLPVYKYVVSVHIGDRWGAGTFANVYITLYGKRGDTGVRKLHTSLMKGRQFQRNKVDSFLVEAVSLSHLQKVVIGHDGEGYGAGMYLKMVTVKESQDSDKEWVFPLWNWLDTHLGLCETVCEIVTV
;
A
#
# COMPACT_ATOMS: atom_id res chain seq x y z
N LEU A 1 8.48 10.98 9.50
CA LEU A 1 8.04 9.78 10.26
C LEU A 1 8.30 10.05 11.73
N PRO A 2 7.37 9.92 12.67
CA PRO A 2 7.77 9.65 14.03
C PRO A 2 8.00 8.13 14.13
N ALA A 3 9.24 7.72 14.36
CA ALA A 3 9.54 6.37 14.83
C ALA A 3 8.97 6.26 16.25
N SER A 4 7.82 5.62 16.43
CA SER A 4 7.32 5.28 17.75
C SER A 4 7.97 3.98 18.20
N ASN A 5 8.77 4.03 19.27
CA ASN A 5 9.23 2.87 20.04
C ASN A 5 8.06 2.17 20.79
N SER A 6 6.86 2.07 20.19
CA SER A 6 5.76 1.32 20.76
C SER A 6 5.87 -0.14 20.34
N THR A 7 5.82 -1.05 21.30
CA THR A 7 5.65 -2.49 21.07
C THR A 7 4.23 -2.86 20.59
N PHE A 8 3.32 -1.88 20.55
CA PHE A 8 1.95 -2.06 20.09
C PHE A 8 1.79 -1.60 18.64
N PRO A 9 1.01 -2.35 17.83
CA PRO A 9 0.73 -1.98 16.44
C PRO A 9 -0.09 -0.68 16.39
N LEU A 10 0.26 0.21 15.45
CA LEU A 10 -0.57 1.35 15.10
C LEU A 10 -1.50 0.95 13.95
N PHE A 11 -2.79 1.18 14.13
CA PHE A 11 -3.77 1.05 13.07
C PHE A 11 -4.07 2.42 12.48
N THR A 12 -4.13 2.51 11.16
CA THR A 12 -4.45 3.77 10.46
C THR A 12 -5.59 3.53 9.51
N VAL A 13 -6.61 4.38 9.57
CA VAL A 13 -7.71 4.42 8.62
C VAL A 13 -7.59 5.71 7.81
N LYS A 14 -7.51 5.61 6.49
CA LYS A 14 -7.43 6.76 5.59
C LYS A 14 -8.65 6.81 4.70
N PHE A 15 -9.18 8.02 4.52
CA PHE A 15 -10.33 8.33 3.69
C PHE A 15 -9.86 9.08 2.47
N ARG A 16 -10.46 8.76 1.32
CA ARG A 16 -10.17 9.40 0.05
C ARG A 16 -11.46 9.98 -0.52
N ASN A 17 -11.43 11.28 -0.77
CA ASN A 17 -12.51 12.06 -1.38
C ASN A 17 -12.22 12.34 -2.86
N SER A 18 -13.27 12.42 -3.68
CA SER A 18 -13.25 12.89 -5.06
C SER A 18 -12.83 14.35 -5.22
N THR A 19 -13.01 15.22 -4.21
CA THR A 19 -12.88 16.69 -4.38
C THR A 19 -11.84 17.40 -3.48
N LEU A 20 -11.60 16.99 -2.23
CA LEU A 20 -10.89 17.85 -1.25
C LEU A 20 -9.67 17.24 -0.52
N GLY A 21 -9.20 16.05 -0.90
CA GLY A 21 -7.94 15.49 -0.36
C GLY A 21 -8.12 14.31 0.62
N LEU A 22 -7.14 14.11 1.51
CA LEU A 22 -6.89 12.84 2.21
C LEU A 22 -7.06 13.01 3.74
N GLY A 23 -8.16 12.48 4.28
CA GLY A 23 -8.38 12.38 5.72
C GLY A 23 -7.64 11.17 6.32
N LYS A 24 -7.05 11.30 7.51
CA LYS A 24 -6.35 10.20 8.19
C LYS A 24 -6.77 10.12 9.65
N ILE A 25 -7.13 8.93 10.10
CA ILE A 25 -7.42 8.58 11.49
C ILE A 25 -6.36 7.60 11.96
N PHE A 26 -5.76 7.90 13.11
CA PHE A 26 -4.85 7.01 13.79
C PHE A 26 -5.58 6.36 14.94
N LEU A 27 -5.76 5.04 14.85
CA LEU A 27 -6.30 4.21 15.91
C LEU A 27 -5.10 3.58 16.62
N ARG A 28 -4.76 4.11 17.80
CA ARG A 28 -3.84 3.43 18.71
C ARG A 28 -4.65 2.48 19.55
N GLU A 29 -4.23 1.22 19.59
CA GLU A 29 -4.69 0.32 20.64
C GLU A 29 -4.29 0.97 21.99
N PRO A 30 -5.24 1.33 22.87
CA PRO A 30 -4.86 1.81 24.18
C PRO A 30 -4.08 0.70 24.87
N ALA A 31 -2.91 1.05 25.39
CA ALA A 31 -2.01 0.11 26.02
C ALA A 31 -2.74 -0.73 27.09
N LEU A 32 -2.52 -2.05 26.98
CA LEU A 32 -2.82 -3.10 27.96
C LEU A 32 -4.31 -3.54 28.07
N THR A 33 -4.50 -4.83 27.77
CA THR A 33 -5.65 -5.69 28.10
C THR A 33 -7.01 -5.29 27.51
N VAL A 34 -7.21 -5.54 26.22
CA VAL A 34 -8.57 -5.55 25.64
C VAL A 34 -8.79 -6.85 24.85
N PRO A 35 -9.89 -7.59 25.08
CA PRO A 35 -10.12 -8.88 24.44
C PRO A 35 -10.35 -8.77 22.92
N SER A 36 -10.13 -9.88 22.22
CA SER A 36 -10.14 -10.06 20.76
C SER A 36 -11.47 -9.79 20.03
N SER A 37 -12.41 -9.06 20.64
CA SER A 37 -13.82 -8.97 20.23
C SER A 37 -14.43 -7.57 20.38
N SER A 38 -13.62 -6.56 20.71
CA SER A 38 -14.14 -5.22 21.05
C SER A 38 -14.43 -4.38 19.81
N CYS A 39 -15.59 -3.72 19.81
CA CYS A 39 -15.88 -2.58 18.93
C CYS A 39 -15.26 -1.31 19.54
N TYR A 40 -14.54 -0.54 18.73
CA TYR A 40 -13.96 0.74 19.14
C TYR A 40 -14.76 1.88 18.52
N LEU A 41 -15.27 2.80 19.33
CA LEU A 41 -15.85 4.05 18.86
C LEU A 41 -14.78 5.13 18.94
N VAL A 42 -14.48 5.74 17.79
CA VAL A 42 -13.54 6.85 17.71
C VAL A 42 -14.22 7.99 16.97
N GLN A 43 -14.40 9.10 17.68
CA GLN A 43 -14.84 10.35 17.08
C GLN A 43 -13.63 11.08 16.52
N VAL A 44 -13.74 11.53 15.27
CA VAL A 44 -12.69 12.29 14.60
C VAL A 44 -13.27 13.55 14.01
N GLU A 45 -12.60 14.66 14.27
CA GLU A 45 -12.85 15.92 13.60
C GLU A 45 -12.03 15.96 12.30
N THR A 46 -12.74 16.06 11.18
CA THR A 46 -12.15 16.25 9.86
C THR A 46 -12.77 17.49 9.23
N GLY A 47 -12.09 18.08 8.24
CA GLY A 47 -12.77 18.98 7.30
C GLY A 47 -13.84 18.23 6.49
N ASP A 48 -14.51 18.95 5.60
CA ASP A 48 -15.46 18.34 4.66
C ASP A 48 -14.77 17.22 3.85
N LEU A 49 -15.23 15.98 4.08
CA LEU A 49 -14.70 14.78 3.44
C LEU A 49 -15.34 14.52 2.08
N GLY A 50 -16.31 15.32 1.64
CA GLY A 50 -17.09 15.11 0.42
C GLY A 50 -17.52 13.66 0.21
N ASP A 51 -17.55 13.23 -1.05
CA ASP A 51 -17.92 11.86 -1.40
C ASP A 51 -16.73 10.92 -1.20
N VAL A 52 -16.68 10.28 -0.03
CA VAL A 52 -15.71 9.23 0.27
C VAL A 52 -15.96 8.04 -0.64
N TYR A 53 -15.04 7.75 -1.57
CA TYR A 53 -15.17 6.62 -2.50
C TYR A 53 -14.36 5.39 -2.11
N LYS A 54 -13.40 5.53 -1.18
CA LYS A 54 -12.68 4.39 -0.59
C LYS A 54 -12.15 4.68 0.79
N ILE A 55 -12.00 3.61 1.57
CA ILE A 55 -11.26 3.56 2.82
C ILE A 55 -10.03 2.69 2.64
N ARG A 56 -8.89 3.12 3.20
CA ARG A 56 -7.72 2.28 3.39
C ARG A 56 -7.49 2.04 4.87
N VAL A 57 -7.37 0.78 5.25
CA VAL A 57 -6.98 0.38 6.59
C VAL A 57 -5.58 -0.21 6.54
N SER A 58 -4.69 0.22 7.42
CA SER A 58 -3.33 -0.31 7.54
C SER A 58 -2.95 -0.58 8.99
N CYS A 59 -2.05 -1.54 9.18
CA CYS A 59 -1.41 -1.84 10.46
C CYS A 59 0.11 -1.81 10.29
N ASP A 60 0.82 -1.31 11.29
CA ASP A 60 2.28 -1.39 11.31
C ASP A 60 2.77 -2.82 11.58
N ASP A 61 3.92 -3.18 11.02
CA ASP A 61 4.59 -4.45 11.30
C ASP A 61 5.42 -4.32 12.58
N VAL A 62 4.88 -4.73 13.71
CA VAL A 62 5.60 -4.72 14.99
C VAL A 62 6.00 -6.14 15.42
N PRO A 63 7.19 -6.32 16.01
CA PRO A 63 7.63 -7.63 16.51
C PRO A 63 6.60 -8.26 17.46
N GLY A 64 6.34 -9.55 17.30
CA GLY A 64 5.40 -10.30 18.14
C GLY A 64 3.92 -10.17 17.74
N PHE A 65 3.55 -9.21 16.89
CA PHE A 65 2.18 -9.07 16.40
C PHE A 65 1.73 -10.31 15.59
N LYS A 66 0.53 -10.81 15.87
CA LYS A 66 -0.02 -12.03 15.24
C LYS A 66 -1.04 -11.72 14.15
N GLY A 67 -1.44 -10.45 14.01
CA GLY A 67 -2.45 -10.00 13.06
C GLY A 67 -3.70 -9.44 13.73
N TRP A 68 -4.43 -8.62 12.98
CA TRP A 68 -5.71 -8.05 13.40
C TRP A 68 -6.82 -8.47 12.44
N HIS A 69 -7.93 -8.98 12.98
CA HIS A 69 -9.11 -9.30 12.19
C HIS A 69 -10.02 -8.09 12.19
N LEU A 70 -10.15 -7.44 11.04
CA LEU A 70 -11.13 -6.41 10.85
C LEU A 70 -12.42 -7.06 10.36
N LYS A 71 -13.41 -7.18 11.25
CA LYS A 71 -14.74 -7.70 10.91
C LYS A 71 -15.49 -6.70 10.06
N SER A 72 -15.75 -5.51 10.61
CA SER A 72 -16.47 -4.45 9.94
C SER A 72 -16.04 -3.08 10.43
N PHE A 73 -16.38 -2.06 9.66
CA PHE A 73 -16.20 -0.66 10.01
C PHE A 73 -17.50 0.11 9.75
N HIS A 74 -17.89 0.94 10.71
CA HIS A 74 -19.07 1.80 10.63
C HIS A 74 -18.63 3.26 10.78
N LEU A 75 -18.94 4.07 9.79
CA LEU A 75 -18.73 5.51 9.82
C LEU A 75 -20.08 6.21 9.85
N GLN A 76 -20.22 7.18 10.74
CA GLN A 76 -21.38 8.07 10.77
C GLN A 76 -20.90 9.51 10.70
N GLU A 77 -21.37 10.27 9.72
CA GLU A 77 -21.15 11.70 9.65
C GLU A 77 -22.05 12.40 10.66
N LEU A 78 -21.46 13.19 11.58
CA LEU A 78 -22.18 13.66 12.75
C LEU A 78 -23.25 14.72 12.44
N HIS A 79 -23.09 15.49 11.36
CA HIS A 79 -23.99 16.57 10.97
C HIS A 79 -25.16 16.05 10.13
N THR A 80 -24.89 15.34 9.02
CA THR A 80 -25.95 14.79 8.15
C THR A 80 -26.57 13.49 8.68
N LYS A 81 -25.92 12.81 9.63
CA LYS A 81 -26.25 11.44 10.07
C LYS A 81 -26.12 10.38 8.96
N GLN A 82 -25.43 10.69 7.87
CA GLN A 82 -25.14 9.70 6.84
C GLN A 82 -24.22 8.61 7.38
N GLU A 83 -24.55 7.36 7.07
CA GLU A 83 -23.79 6.20 7.53
C GLU A 83 -23.14 5.45 6.36
N LEU A 84 -21.90 5.01 6.56
CA LEU A 84 -21.18 4.12 5.66
C LEU A 84 -20.78 2.86 6.41
N ASN A 85 -21.20 1.72 5.87
CA ASN A 85 -20.96 0.40 6.44
C ASN A 85 -20.01 -0.39 5.55
N PHE A 86 -19.00 -1.00 6.15
CA PHE A 86 -18.01 -1.81 5.46
C PHE A 86 -17.94 -3.18 6.14
N GLU A 87 -18.35 -4.23 5.44
CA GLU A 87 -18.16 -5.61 5.85
C GLU A 87 -16.81 -6.10 5.29
N CYS A 88 -15.77 -6.04 6.11
CA CYS A 88 -14.39 -6.29 5.67
C CYS A 88 -14.03 -7.78 5.75
N ASN A 89 -14.31 -8.39 6.91
CA ASN A 89 -14.04 -9.80 7.25
C ASN A 89 -12.66 -10.29 6.77
N CYS A 90 -11.61 -9.54 7.08
CA CYS A 90 -10.25 -9.81 6.60
C CYS A 90 -9.21 -9.71 7.72
N TRP A 91 -8.07 -10.38 7.51
CA TRP A 91 -6.91 -10.30 8.39
C TRP A 91 -5.87 -9.33 7.85
N LEU A 92 -5.36 -8.44 8.70
CA LEU A 92 -4.18 -7.63 8.44
C LEU A 92 -2.99 -8.27 9.18
N THR A 93 -2.14 -8.99 8.46
CA THR A 93 -1.04 -9.79 9.03
C THR A 93 -0.08 -10.25 7.95
N LEU A 94 1.22 -10.30 8.26
CA LEU A 94 2.22 -10.90 7.36
C LEU A 94 2.38 -12.43 7.58
N LYS A 95 1.73 -13.01 8.60
CA LYS A 95 1.96 -14.40 9.04
C LYS A 95 0.99 -15.42 8.48
N ARG A 96 -0.16 -15.00 7.95
CA ARG A 96 -1.19 -15.90 7.37
C ARG A 96 -1.91 -15.25 6.19
N GLY A 97 -2.65 -16.07 5.44
CA GLY A 97 -3.51 -15.58 4.36
C GLY A 97 -2.72 -14.96 3.22
N ASP A 98 -3.16 -13.79 2.79
CA ASP A 98 -2.56 -12.97 1.72
C ASP A 98 -1.27 -12.24 2.13
N LYS A 99 -0.94 -12.26 3.43
CA LYS A 99 0.23 -11.60 4.00
C LYS A 99 0.23 -10.08 3.79
N GLU A 100 -0.94 -9.45 3.82
CA GLU A 100 -1.04 -7.99 3.68
C GLU A 100 -1.28 -7.29 5.03
N LEU A 101 -0.68 -6.13 5.20
CA LEU A 101 -0.92 -5.21 6.32
C LEU A 101 -1.77 -4.01 5.92
N ILE A 102 -2.22 -3.93 4.67
CA ILE A 102 -2.98 -2.82 4.13
C ILE A 102 -4.11 -3.36 3.27
N LYS A 103 -5.35 -2.94 3.57
CA LYS A 103 -6.55 -3.28 2.80
C LYS A 103 -7.29 -2.03 2.37
N GLU A 104 -7.89 -2.08 1.18
CA GLU A 104 -8.74 -1.00 0.67
C GLU A 104 -10.14 -1.51 0.42
N PHE A 105 -11.13 -0.72 0.82
CA PHE A 105 -12.55 -1.03 0.67
C PHE A 105 -13.23 0.09 -0.11
N PRO A 106 -13.88 -0.21 -1.24
CA PRO A 106 -14.65 0.79 -1.96
C PRO A 106 -15.90 1.14 -1.16
N THR A 107 -16.27 2.41 -1.17
CA THR A 107 -17.57 2.84 -0.63
C THR A 107 -18.66 2.60 -1.68
N VAL A 108 -19.88 2.33 -1.22
CA VAL A 108 -21.06 2.37 -2.10
C VAL A 108 -21.40 3.83 -2.36
N THR A 109 -21.32 4.27 -3.62
CA THR A 109 -21.71 5.63 -4.01
C THR A 109 -23.23 5.78 -4.04
N GLN A 110 -23.72 7.03 -4.14
CA GLN A 110 -25.18 7.32 -4.16
C GLN A 110 -25.93 6.59 -5.28
N ASP A 111 -25.27 6.27 -6.39
CA ASP A 111 -25.79 5.47 -7.50
C ASP A 111 -25.63 3.94 -7.30
N GLN A 112 -25.35 3.50 -6.07
CA GLN A 112 -25.13 2.10 -5.66
C GLN A 112 -24.00 1.39 -6.41
N LYS A 113 -23.08 2.11 -7.05
CA LYS A 113 -21.91 1.51 -7.67
C LYS A 113 -20.76 1.47 -6.68
N THR A 114 -20.00 0.39 -6.72
CA THR A 114 -18.71 0.31 -6.04
C THR A 114 -17.61 0.32 -7.09
N LEU A 115 -16.50 0.98 -6.76
CA LEU A 115 -15.32 0.87 -7.59
C LEU A 115 -14.76 -0.55 -7.49
N PRO A 116 -14.31 -1.16 -8.60
CA PRO A 116 -13.71 -2.48 -8.56
C PRO A 116 -12.42 -2.47 -7.74
N VAL A 117 -12.18 -3.59 -7.04
CA VAL A 117 -10.91 -3.87 -6.38
C VAL A 117 -10.08 -4.74 -7.32
N TYR A 118 -8.89 -4.27 -7.67
CA TYR A 118 -7.99 -4.95 -8.58
C TYR A 118 -6.78 -5.51 -7.84
N LYS A 119 -6.23 -6.59 -8.38
CA LYS A 119 -4.92 -7.13 -8.00
C LYS A 119 -3.92 -6.72 -9.06
N TYR A 120 -3.42 -5.50 -8.92
CA TYR A 120 -2.44 -4.94 -9.85
C TYR A 120 -1.20 -5.83 -9.87
N VAL A 121 -0.77 -6.23 -11.07
CA VAL A 121 0.47 -6.99 -11.25
C VAL A 121 1.60 -5.99 -11.44
N VAL A 122 2.44 -5.85 -10.44
CA VAL A 122 3.62 -4.97 -10.46
C VAL A 122 4.86 -5.81 -10.78
N SER A 123 5.48 -5.58 -11.93
CA SER A 123 6.72 -6.24 -12.34
C SER A 123 7.90 -5.29 -12.18
N VAL A 124 8.87 -5.68 -11.37
CA VAL A 124 10.10 -4.93 -11.11
C VAL A 124 11.23 -5.55 -11.94
N HIS A 125 11.79 -4.76 -12.85
CA HIS A 125 12.87 -5.20 -13.73
C HIS A 125 14.21 -4.68 -13.21
N ILE A 126 15.03 -5.59 -12.67
CA ILE A 126 16.40 -5.25 -12.27
C ILE A 126 17.30 -5.29 -13.50
N GLY A 127 18.13 -4.26 -13.68
CA GLY A 127 19.01 -4.20 -14.84
C GLY A 127 20.21 -5.14 -14.74
N ASP A 128 20.96 -5.23 -15.82
CA ASP A 128 22.09 -6.14 -15.98
C ASP A 128 23.45 -5.45 -15.69
N ARG A 129 23.53 -4.71 -14.57
CA ARG A 129 24.79 -4.14 -14.09
C ARG A 129 25.39 -5.00 -12.98
N TRP A 130 26.71 -4.98 -12.85
CA TRP A 130 27.37 -5.63 -11.71
C TRP A 130 26.88 -5.00 -10.41
N GLY A 131 26.49 -5.84 -9.43
CA GLY A 131 25.90 -5.39 -8.16
C GLY A 131 24.47 -4.86 -8.26
N ALA A 132 23.75 -5.04 -9.37
CA ALA A 132 22.42 -4.45 -9.58
C ALA A 132 21.31 -4.95 -8.64
N GLY A 133 21.49 -6.13 -8.05
CA GLY A 133 20.48 -6.75 -7.20
C GLY A 133 20.62 -6.33 -5.74
N THR A 134 19.52 -6.45 -4.99
CA THR A 134 19.46 -6.05 -3.58
C THR A 134 18.90 -7.16 -2.69
N PHE A 135 19.22 -7.08 -1.40
CA PHE A 135 18.62 -7.86 -0.32
C PHE A 135 17.74 -7.00 0.60
N ALA A 136 17.71 -5.69 0.38
CA ALA A 136 16.89 -4.75 1.11
C ALA A 136 15.40 -5.00 0.85
N ASN A 137 14.55 -4.55 1.77
CA ASN A 137 13.11 -4.63 1.54
C ASN A 137 12.71 -3.56 0.51
N VAL A 138 12.00 -3.97 -0.53
CA VAL A 138 11.52 -3.05 -1.58
C VAL A 138 10.05 -2.70 -1.34
N TYR A 139 9.73 -1.43 -1.54
CA TYR A 139 8.40 -0.86 -1.33
C TYR A 139 7.96 -0.08 -2.56
N ILE A 140 6.66 -0.09 -2.84
CA ILE A 140 6.06 0.67 -3.93
C ILE A 140 4.77 1.36 -3.52
N THR A 141 4.52 2.54 -4.08
CA THR A 141 3.22 3.20 -4.08
C THR A 141 2.80 3.47 -5.52
N LEU A 142 1.64 2.97 -5.94
CA LEU A 142 1.08 3.32 -7.25
C LEU A 142 0.19 4.56 -7.09
N TYR A 143 0.26 5.48 -8.03
CA TYR A 143 -0.61 6.65 -8.10
C TYR A 143 -1.35 6.67 -9.43
N GLY A 144 -2.66 6.91 -9.37
CA GLY A 144 -3.49 7.20 -10.53
C GLY A 144 -4.47 8.33 -10.27
N LYS A 145 -5.33 8.58 -11.24
CA LYS A 145 -6.34 9.66 -11.16
C LYS A 145 -7.26 9.53 -9.94
N ARG A 146 -7.45 8.32 -9.40
CA ARG A 146 -8.25 8.05 -8.19
C ARG A 146 -7.40 7.83 -6.93
N GLY A 147 -6.25 8.50 -6.84
CA GLY A 147 -5.41 8.51 -5.64
C GLY A 147 -4.26 7.51 -5.69
N ASP A 148 -3.84 7.01 -4.54
CA ASP A 148 -2.69 6.09 -4.42
C ASP A 148 -3.07 4.73 -3.80
N THR A 149 -2.12 3.80 -3.71
CA THR A 149 -2.23 2.52 -2.95
C THR A 149 -1.67 2.60 -1.53
N GLY A 150 -0.98 3.67 -1.18
CA GLY A 150 -0.08 3.74 -0.02
C GLY A 150 1.17 2.89 -0.25
N VAL A 151 2.07 2.92 0.72
CA VAL A 151 3.33 2.18 0.67
C VAL A 151 3.06 0.69 0.82
N ARG A 152 3.35 -0.10 -0.21
CA ARG A 152 3.17 -1.55 -0.27
C ARG A 152 4.53 -2.22 -0.27
N LYS A 153 4.76 -3.13 0.67
CA LYS A 153 5.97 -3.95 0.70
C LYS A 153 5.87 -5.06 -0.35
N LEU A 154 6.89 -5.22 -1.18
CA LEU A 154 6.96 -6.25 -2.21
C LEU A 154 7.65 -7.50 -1.65
N HIS A 155 6.90 -8.34 -0.93
CA HIS A 155 7.48 -9.48 -0.18
C HIS A 155 7.27 -10.85 -0.83
N THR A 156 6.20 -11.06 -1.59
CA THR A 156 5.87 -12.36 -2.20
C THR A 156 5.72 -12.22 -3.71
N SER A 157 6.82 -12.50 -4.40
CA SER A 157 6.86 -12.60 -5.86
C SER A 157 6.06 -13.81 -6.34
N LEU A 158 5.37 -13.65 -7.46
CA LEU A 158 4.76 -14.71 -8.26
C LEU A 158 5.83 -15.59 -8.92
N MET A 159 7.05 -15.07 -9.04
CA MET A 159 8.20 -15.79 -9.60
C MET A 159 8.95 -16.53 -8.49
N LYS A 160 9.47 -17.72 -8.82
CA LYS A 160 10.28 -18.51 -7.88
C LYS A 160 11.69 -17.93 -7.72
N GLY A 161 12.34 -18.33 -6.63
CA GLY A 161 13.73 -17.98 -6.32
C GLY A 161 13.89 -16.63 -5.64
N ARG A 162 15.16 -16.23 -5.46
CA ARG A 162 15.52 -14.98 -4.78
C ARG A 162 15.04 -13.77 -5.59
N GLN A 163 14.41 -12.82 -4.92
CA GLN A 163 13.83 -11.62 -5.53
C GLN A 163 14.90 -10.55 -5.78
N PHE A 164 14.62 -9.61 -6.69
CA PHE A 164 15.43 -8.42 -6.95
C PHE A 164 16.89 -8.73 -7.28
N GLN A 165 17.13 -9.77 -8.08
CA GLN A 165 18.48 -10.16 -8.52
C GLN A 165 18.82 -9.52 -9.86
N ARG A 166 20.13 -9.34 -10.12
CA ARG A 166 20.64 -8.80 -11.39
C ARG A 166 19.98 -9.46 -12.59
N ASN A 167 19.53 -8.66 -13.56
CA ASN A 167 18.87 -9.10 -14.79
C ASN A 167 17.62 -9.99 -14.58
N LYS A 168 16.96 -9.87 -13.43
CA LYS A 168 15.74 -10.60 -13.09
C LYS A 168 14.51 -9.69 -13.16
N VAL A 169 13.37 -10.29 -13.48
CA VAL A 169 12.04 -9.70 -13.32
C VAL A 169 11.31 -10.44 -12.23
N ASP A 170 10.81 -9.71 -11.24
CA ASP A 170 9.95 -10.23 -10.19
C ASP A 170 8.60 -9.52 -10.23
N SER A 171 7.51 -10.29 -10.16
CA SER A 171 6.14 -9.78 -10.27
C SER A 171 5.39 -9.98 -8.96
N PHE A 172 4.66 -8.96 -8.52
CA PHE A 172 3.95 -8.93 -7.24
C PHE A 172 2.50 -8.53 -7.45
N LEU A 173 1.60 -9.01 -6.58
CA LEU A 173 0.22 -8.56 -6.55
C LEU A 173 0.06 -7.43 -5.53
N VAL A 174 -0.54 -6.33 -5.96
CA VAL A 174 -0.93 -5.21 -5.09
C VAL A 174 -2.43 -5.05 -5.18
N GLU A 175 -3.13 -5.38 -4.09
CA GLU A 175 -4.58 -5.21 -4.02
C GLU A 175 -4.96 -3.77 -3.66
N ALA A 176 -5.76 -3.13 -4.52
CA ALA A 176 -6.23 -1.77 -4.31
C ALA A 176 -7.55 -1.50 -5.04
N VAL A 177 -8.33 -0.55 -4.52
CA VAL A 177 -9.49 -0.01 -5.23
C VAL A 177 -9.00 0.72 -6.47
N SER A 178 -9.73 0.60 -7.59
CA SER A 178 -9.35 1.12 -8.90
C SER A 178 -8.74 2.52 -8.84
N LEU A 179 -7.52 2.63 -9.35
CA LEU A 179 -6.79 3.89 -9.51
C LEU A 179 -7.14 4.60 -10.82
N SER A 180 -8.02 4.01 -11.64
CA SER A 180 -8.33 4.45 -13.00
C SER A 180 -7.07 4.48 -13.88
N HIS A 181 -6.62 5.66 -14.32
CA HIS A 181 -5.40 5.79 -15.10
C HIS A 181 -4.20 6.02 -14.17
N LEU A 182 -3.24 5.09 -14.16
CA LEU A 182 -1.98 5.26 -13.46
C LEU A 182 -1.17 6.38 -14.09
N GLN A 183 -0.52 7.18 -13.25
CA GLN A 183 0.25 8.36 -13.65
C GLN A 183 1.71 8.24 -13.22
N LYS A 184 1.95 7.68 -12.03
CA LYS A 184 3.30 7.53 -11.47
C LYS A 184 3.38 6.37 -10.49
N VAL A 185 4.59 5.94 -10.24
CA VAL A 185 4.95 5.04 -9.14
C VAL A 185 6.03 5.70 -8.28
N VAL A 186 5.99 5.45 -6.98
CA VAL A 186 7.10 5.73 -6.08
C VAL A 186 7.63 4.39 -5.59
N ILE A 187 8.86 4.04 -5.98
CA ILE A 187 9.51 2.78 -5.60
C ILE A 187 10.79 3.09 -4.82
N GLY A 188 11.10 2.28 -3.82
CA GLY A 188 12.34 2.40 -3.09
C GLY A 188 12.64 1.23 -2.18
N HIS A 189 13.75 1.33 -1.46
CA HIS A 189 14.17 0.32 -0.48
C HIS A 189 14.62 0.95 0.84
N ASP A 190 14.66 0.14 1.89
CA ASP A 190 15.02 0.57 3.26
C ASP A 190 16.52 0.68 3.52
N GLY A 191 17.35 0.35 2.53
CA GLY A 191 18.81 0.41 2.67
C GLY A 191 19.41 -0.66 3.57
N GLU A 192 18.64 -1.67 4.00
CA GLU A 192 19.16 -2.73 4.87
C GLU A 192 20.15 -3.64 4.13
N GLY A 193 21.33 -3.84 4.75
CA GLY A 193 22.37 -4.73 4.28
C GLY A 193 23.53 -4.03 3.54
N TYR A 194 24.67 -4.71 3.44
CA TYR A 194 25.83 -4.21 2.71
C TYR A 194 25.56 -4.17 1.20
N GLY A 195 25.82 -3.01 0.58
CA GLY A 195 25.57 -2.83 -0.85
C GLY A 195 24.08 -2.92 -1.20
N ALA A 196 23.22 -2.32 -0.36
CA ALA A 196 21.77 -2.34 -0.52
C ALA A 196 21.24 -1.67 -1.80
N GLY A 197 22.10 -0.98 -2.55
CA GLY A 197 21.77 -0.36 -3.83
C GLY A 197 21.10 -1.31 -4.82
N MET A 198 20.20 -0.75 -5.62
CA MET A 198 19.46 -1.49 -6.63
C MET A 198 19.49 -0.73 -7.95
N TYR A 199 19.97 -1.36 -9.02
CA TYR A 199 19.89 -0.77 -10.36
C TYR A 199 18.56 -1.16 -11.01
N LEU A 200 17.61 -0.24 -11.00
CA LEU A 200 16.27 -0.45 -11.52
C LEU A 200 16.22 -0.05 -13.00
N LYS A 201 15.86 -1.01 -13.85
CA LYS A 201 15.61 -0.77 -15.28
C LYS A 201 14.29 -0.04 -15.48
N MET A 202 13.21 -0.62 -14.96
CA MET A 202 11.84 -0.14 -15.10
C MET A 202 10.91 -0.88 -14.14
N VAL A 203 9.72 -0.33 -13.94
CA VAL A 203 8.57 -1.03 -13.37
C VAL A 203 7.49 -1.11 -14.44
N THR A 204 6.82 -2.25 -14.58
CA THR A 204 5.56 -2.32 -15.33
C THR A 204 4.41 -2.66 -14.40
N VAL A 205 3.22 -2.19 -14.74
CA VAL A 205 2.02 -2.44 -13.97
C VAL A 205 0.89 -2.85 -14.90
N LYS A 206 0.20 -3.93 -14.58
CA LYS A 206 -1.08 -4.33 -15.21
C LYS A 206 -2.20 -4.27 -14.18
N GLU A 207 -3.41 -3.96 -14.62
CA GLU A 207 -4.58 -3.88 -13.73
C GLU A 207 -4.97 -5.24 -13.14
N SER A 208 -4.75 -6.31 -13.89
CA SER A 208 -4.90 -7.70 -13.45
C SER A 208 -3.95 -8.61 -14.23
N GLN A 209 -3.90 -9.90 -13.87
CA GLN A 209 -3.09 -10.89 -14.61
C GLN A 209 -3.55 -11.07 -16.06
N ASP A 210 -4.85 -10.90 -16.31
CA ASP A 210 -5.47 -11.09 -17.63
C ASP A 210 -5.58 -9.77 -18.42
N SER A 211 -5.09 -8.66 -17.87
CA SER A 211 -5.16 -7.35 -18.54
C SER A 211 -4.11 -7.24 -19.65
N ASP A 212 -4.57 -6.88 -20.84
CA ASP A 212 -3.69 -6.49 -21.97
C ASP A 212 -3.08 -5.10 -21.78
N LYS A 213 -3.73 -4.26 -20.96
CA LYS A 213 -3.24 -2.92 -20.66
C LYS A 213 -2.09 -2.98 -19.66
N GLU A 214 -0.97 -2.40 -20.05
CA GLU A 214 0.23 -2.28 -19.24
C GLU A 214 0.69 -0.82 -19.22
N TRP A 215 1.07 -0.35 -18.03
CA TRP A 215 1.75 0.93 -17.84
C TRP A 215 3.24 0.67 -17.62
N VAL A 216 4.09 1.49 -18.21
CA VAL A 216 5.54 1.34 -18.14
C VAL A 216 6.15 2.57 -17.47
N PHE A 217 6.97 2.33 -16.45
CA PHE A 217 7.63 3.33 -15.62
C PHE A 217 9.15 3.14 -15.75
N PRO A 218 9.79 3.73 -16.76
CA PRO A 218 11.21 3.59 -17.01
C PRO A 218 12.09 4.37 -16.02
N LEU A 219 13.26 3.83 -15.63
CA LEU A 219 14.24 4.57 -14.81
C LEU A 219 15.68 4.43 -15.32
N TRP A 220 16.19 3.20 -15.48
CA TRP A 220 17.58 2.88 -15.82
C TRP A 220 18.62 3.58 -14.93
N ASN A 221 18.40 3.60 -13.62
CA ASN A 221 19.29 4.25 -12.67
C ASN A 221 19.43 3.47 -11.36
N TRP A 222 20.46 3.82 -10.58
CA TRP A 222 20.64 3.31 -9.23
C TRP A 222 19.71 4.01 -8.25
N LEU A 223 19.02 3.20 -7.46
CA LEU A 223 18.47 3.58 -6.17
C LEU A 223 19.50 3.15 -5.13
N ASP A 224 20.33 4.09 -4.70
CA ASP A 224 21.48 3.86 -3.81
C ASP A 224 21.88 5.19 -3.19
N THR A 225 22.42 5.19 -1.97
CA THR A 225 22.81 6.43 -1.26
C THR A 225 24.11 7.07 -1.77
N HIS A 226 24.89 6.35 -2.59
CA HIS A 226 26.20 6.75 -3.08
C HIS A 226 26.33 6.67 -4.61
N LEU A 227 25.36 6.08 -5.30
CA LEU A 227 25.34 5.92 -6.75
C LEU A 227 24.05 6.46 -7.37
N GLY A 228 24.12 6.83 -8.66
CA GLY A 228 22.94 7.26 -9.42
C GLY A 228 22.32 8.53 -8.87
N LEU A 229 21.07 8.44 -8.40
CA LEU A 229 20.32 9.57 -7.85
C LEU A 229 20.77 9.97 -6.43
N CYS A 230 21.60 9.15 -5.78
CA CYS A 230 21.94 9.29 -4.35
C CYS A 230 20.70 9.25 -3.43
N GLU A 231 19.63 8.57 -3.89
CA GLU A 231 18.38 8.35 -3.17
C GLU A 231 17.99 6.87 -3.25
N THR A 232 17.43 6.33 -2.17
CA THR A 232 16.91 4.95 -2.14
C THR A 232 15.45 4.85 -2.57
N VAL A 233 14.81 5.99 -2.85
CA VAL A 233 13.40 6.12 -3.24
C VAL A 233 13.35 7.03 -4.46
N CYS A 234 12.55 6.68 -5.45
CA CYS A 234 12.38 7.47 -6.66
C CYS A 234 10.92 7.51 -7.11
N GLU A 235 10.50 8.68 -7.57
CA GLU A 235 9.24 8.89 -8.28
C GLU A 235 9.45 8.74 -9.79
N ILE A 236 8.65 7.88 -10.42
CA ILE A 236 8.75 7.57 -11.86
C ILE A 236 7.38 7.78 -12.49
N VAL A 237 7.32 8.58 -13.56
CA VAL A 237 6.09 8.87 -14.31
C VAL A 237 5.92 7.83 -15.43
N THR A 238 4.66 7.48 -15.74
CA THR A 238 4.37 6.58 -16.88
C THR A 238 4.77 7.22 -18.20
N VAL A 239 5.26 6.42 -19.14
CA VAL A 239 5.32 6.79 -20.57
C VAL A 239 4.03 6.43 -21.28
#